data_AF-A0A1F3KER5-F1
#
_entry.id   AF-A0A1F3KER5-F1
#
_cell.length_a   1.000
_cell.length_b   1.000
_cell.length_c   1.000
_cell.angle_alpha   90.00
_cell.angle_beta   90.00
_cell.angle_gamma   90.00
#
_symmetry.space_group_name_H-M   'P 1'
#
loop_
_entity.id
_entity.type
_entity.pdbx_description
1 polymer ?
#
loop_
_entity_poly.entity_id
_entity_poly.type
_entity_poly.pdbx_seq_one_letter_code
_entity_poly.pdbx_strand_id
1 'polypeptide(L)'
;MKSKRKILLAFFGLTLIFAVFSCSKERLEQQQEPVYTNLDNFYDDNQLPEQTFTVDSLGQDSITGLQGTKIWGVPKTIFMKKSDHQDVFYPFTIKLIEAYSIKEMIFAKLPNKSGSAVLQTGCELKITAWKDTAELVLKQNNGYGVLADVDTVFTGMNVFYGFTAGSTNDWNSDVVQCGDYLFTNDVVTSLVNESRGYKMRIVKTGWFSPAKFPSISGTGSVTFTAEGTNTELIDIYIVFKNLHSYIKVSNLTVNGLPMGQPITIFAIGNSATSMYSFKQDYVVSSNLSVTLSMQTATQTEVLNMLSTL
;
A
#
# COMPACT_ATOMS: atom_id res chain seq x y z
N MET A 1 -77.17 53.08 -61.58
CA MET A 1 -75.87 53.54 -62.15
C MET A 1 -74.77 53.36 -61.07
N LYS A 2 -73.56 52.92 -61.47
CA LYS A 2 -72.29 52.71 -60.71
C LYS A 2 -72.21 52.92 -59.17
N SER A 3 -71.60 51.90 -58.51
CA SER A 3 -70.54 52.02 -57.45
C SER A 3 -70.98 52.48 -56.04
N LYS A 4 -70.34 52.22 -54.86
CA LYS A 4 -69.41 51.24 -54.18
C LYS A 4 -69.43 51.66 -52.67
N ARG A 5 -69.05 50.96 -51.58
CA ARG A 5 -68.53 49.63 -51.12
C ARG A 5 -69.09 49.47 -49.66
N LYS A 6 -69.29 48.31 -49.00
CA LYS A 6 -68.36 47.31 -48.39
C LYS A 6 -67.29 47.91 -47.42
N ILE A 7 -66.99 47.37 -46.22
CA ILE A 7 -67.50 46.18 -45.50
C ILE A 7 -67.21 46.20 -43.98
N LEU A 8 -68.08 45.50 -43.21
CA LEU A 8 -67.91 44.72 -41.96
C LEU A 8 -66.50 44.52 -41.32
N LEU A 9 -66.41 44.50 -39.98
CA LEU A 9 -65.97 43.32 -39.15
C LEU A 9 -65.90 43.61 -37.63
N ALA A 10 -65.89 42.55 -36.81
CA ALA A 10 -65.80 42.58 -35.35
C ALA A 10 -65.07 41.31 -34.82
N PHE A 11 -64.43 41.40 -33.64
CA PHE A 11 -63.92 40.29 -32.80
C PHE A 11 -63.93 40.79 -31.34
N PHE A 12 -64.57 40.15 -30.34
CA PHE A 12 -64.34 38.84 -29.71
C PHE A 12 -63.00 38.75 -28.94
N GLY A 13 -63.07 38.55 -27.62
CA GLY A 13 -61.94 38.69 -26.68
C GLY A 13 -61.43 37.37 -26.09
N LEU A 14 -60.71 37.44 -24.96
CA LEU A 14 -60.28 36.27 -24.19
C LEU A 14 -60.05 36.60 -22.70
N THR A 15 -60.40 35.67 -21.82
CA THR A 15 -60.09 35.69 -20.38
C THR A 15 -58.68 35.14 -20.11
N LEU A 16 -57.96 35.65 -19.11
CA LEU A 16 -56.77 34.96 -18.59
C LEU A 16 -56.69 35.02 -17.06
N ILE A 17 -56.43 33.88 -16.43
CA ILE A 17 -56.32 33.70 -14.98
C ILE A 17 -54.84 33.68 -14.62
N PHE A 18 -54.36 34.66 -13.86
CA PHE A 18 -52.99 34.68 -13.34
C PHE A 18 -52.89 34.08 -11.94
N ALA A 19 -53.00 32.75 -11.87
CA ALA A 19 -52.57 31.97 -10.71
C ALA A 19 -51.06 31.68 -10.81
N VAL A 20 -50.22 32.69 -10.54
CA VAL A 20 -48.76 32.50 -10.50
C VAL A 20 -48.37 31.78 -9.21
N PHE A 21 -47.93 30.54 -9.35
CA PHE A 21 -47.38 29.73 -8.27
C PHE A 21 -46.15 30.42 -7.66
N SER A 22 -46.21 30.70 -6.35
CA SER A 22 -45.00 30.99 -5.55
C SER A 22 -44.23 29.69 -5.30
N CYS A 23 -43.76 29.05 -6.38
CA CYS A 23 -42.86 27.92 -6.29
C CYS A 23 -41.49 28.42 -5.82
N SER A 24 -41.18 28.19 -4.55
CA SER A 24 -39.88 28.52 -3.97
C SER A 24 -38.80 27.76 -4.73
N LYS A 25 -37.91 28.50 -5.40
CA LYS A 25 -36.64 27.94 -5.87
C LYS A 25 -35.78 27.60 -4.67
N GLU A 26 -36.00 26.44 -4.08
CA GLU A 26 -34.94 25.71 -3.41
C GLU A 26 -33.86 25.46 -4.45
N ARG A 27 -32.88 26.36 -4.44
CA ARG A 27 -31.69 26.28 -5.28
C ARG A 27 -30.87 25.14 -4.70
N LEU A 28 -31.09 23.93 -5.21
CA LEU A 28 -30.20 22.80 -4.98
C LEU A 28 -28.77 23.28 -5.24
N GLU A 29 -27.99 23.42 -4.18
CA GLU A 29 -26.56 23.60 -4.29
C GLU A 29 -26.04 22.27 -4.83
N GLN A 30 -25.65 22.25 -6.10
CA GLN A 30 -24.88 21.12 -6.62
C GLN A 30 -23.63 21.05 -5.76
N GLN A 31 -23.57 20.02 -4.91
CA GLN A 31 -22.35 19.71 -4.16
C GLN A 31 -21.24 19.57 -5.18
N GLN A 32 -20.20 20.40 -5.06
CA GLN A 32 -19.16 20.44 -6.07
C GLN A 32 -18.37 19.13 -5.99
N GLU A 33 -18.47 18.34 -7.05
CA GLU A 33 -17.72 17.10 -7.27
C GLU A 33 -16.24 17.28 -6.87
N PRO A 34 -15.68 16.36 -6.06
CA PRO A 34 -14.32 16.49 -5.56
C PRO A 34 -13.32 16.46 -6.73
N VAL A 35 -12.41 17.43 -6.75
CA VAL A 35 -11.26 17.43 -7.67
C VAL A 35 -10.06 16.92 -6.89
N TYR A 36 -9.64 15.70 -7.16
CA TYR A 36 -8.59 15.05 -6.38
C TYR A 36 -7.19 15.57 -6.76
N THR A 37 -6.31 15.52 -5.77
CA THR A 37 -4.89 15.92 -5.82
C THR A 37 -4.02 14.82 -5.22
N ASN A 38 -2.71 14.85 -5.46
CA ASN A 38 -1.82 13.82 -4.93
C ASN A 38 -1.77 13.81 -3.38
N LEU A 39 -1.44 12.64 -2.84
CA LEU A 39 -1.31 12.31 -1.42
C LEU A 39 0.16 12.31 -0.94
N ASP A 40 1.13 12.75 -1.74
CA ASP A 40 2.57 12.76 -1.40
C ASP A 40 2.83 13.27 0.03
N ASN A 41 2.37 14.48 0.35
CA ASN A 41 2.50 15.09 1.68
C ASN A 41 1.89 14.20 2.78
N PHE A 42 0.71 13.61 2.55
CA PHE A 42 0.07 12.73 3.54
C PHE A 42 0.92 11.49 3.82
N TYR A 43 1.61 10.93 2.81
CA TYR A 43 2.53 9.82 3.06
C TYR A 43 3.86 10.26 3.66
N ASP A 44 4.34 11.46 3.33
CA ASP A 44 5.63 11.95 3.79
C ASP A 44 5.57 12.46 5.25
N ASP A 45 4.44 13.05 5.66
CA ASP A 45 4.12 13.37 7.06
C ASP A 45 3.92 12.12 7.95
N ASN A 46 3.75 10.94 7.35
CA ASN A 46 3.44 9.68 8.05
C ASN A 46 4.42 8.54 7.71
N GLN A 47 5.66 8.87 7.32
CA GLN A 47 6.70 7.86 7.08
C GLN A 47 7.04 7.06 8.34
N LEU A 48 7.45 5.80 8.15
CA LEU A 48 7.86 4.91 9.23
C LEU A 48 9.18 5.35 9.88
N PRO A 49 9.34 5.18 11.20
CA PRO A 49 10.57 5.57 11.91
C PRO A 49 11.75 4.67 11.53
N GLU A 50 12.78 5.25 10.92
CA GLU A 50 14.06 4.57 10.66
C GLU A 50 14.97 4.63 11.90
N GLN A 51 15.23 3.47 12.49
CA GLN A 51 16.09 3.30 13.66
C GLN A 51 17.53 3.05 13.22
N THR A 52 18.50 3.78 13.79
CA THR A 52 19.93 3.64 13.43
C THR A 52 20.74 3.10 14.62
N PHE A 53 21.52 2.05 14.38
CA PHE A 53 22.35 1.37 15.38
C PHE A 53 23.81 1.33 14.91
N THR A 54 24.75 1.64 15.80
CA THR A 54 26.19 1.52 15.51
C THR A 54 26.69 0.12 15.83
N VAL A 55 27.40 -0.51 14.89
CA VAL A 55 28.11 -1.78 15.07
C VAL A 55 29.60 -1.52 15.05
N ASP A 56 30.30 -1.90 16.12
CA ASP A 56 31.73 -1.62 16.32
C ASP A 56 32.54 -2.89 16.67
N SER A 57 33.80 -2.70 17.07
CA SER A 57 34.72 -3.77 17.45
C SER A 57 34.59 -4.26 18.91
N LEU A 58 33.77 -3.61 19.74
CA LEU A 58 33.50 -4.05 21.12
C LEU A 58 32.43 -5.15 21.12
N GLY A 59 31.48 -5.04 20.19
CA GLY A 59 30.46 -6.06 19.91
C GLY A 59 29.21 -5.93 20.79
N GLN A 60 28.08 -6.33 20.20
CA GLN A 60 26.81 -6.55 20.91
C GLN A 60 26.23 -7.86 20.39
N ASP A 61 25.67 -8.68 21.29
CA ASP A 61 25.13 -10.01 20.93
C ASP A 61 23.96 -9.90 19.94
N SER A 62 23.13 -8.88 20.10
CA SER A 62 22.05 -8.54 19.16
C SER A 62 21.65 -7.07 19.26
N ILE A 63 21.27 -6.49 18.13
CA ILE A 63 20.46 -5.27 18.05
C ILE A 63 19.00 -5.66 18.33
N THR A 64 18.24 -4.80 19.03
CA THR A 64 16.78 -4.95 19.20
C THR A 64 16.08 -3.66 18.79
N GLY A 65 15.09 -3.77 17.90
CA GLY A 65 14.24 -2.68 17.43
C GLY A 65 13.13 -2.31 18.42
N LEU A 66 12.52 -1.14 18.21
CA LEU A 66 11.44 -0.60 19.04
C LEU A 66 10.20 -1.50 19.09
N GLN A 67 9.90 -2.25 18.03
CA GLN A 67 8.80 -3.23 18.00
C GLN A 67 9.24 -4.66 18.30
N GLY A 68 10.49 -4.87 18.72
CA GLY A 68 11.01 -6.15 19.18
C GLY A 68 11.80 -6.97 18.15
N THR A 69 11.97 -6.50 16.90
CA THR A 69 12.83 -7.17 15.92
C THR A 69 14.24 -7.34 16.48
N LYS A 70 14.80 -8.55 16.46
CA LYS A 70 16.19 -8.79 16.89
C LYS A 70 17.07 -9.12 15.71
N ILE A 71 18.27 -8.55 15.66
CA ILE A 71 19.26 -8.76 14.59
C ILE A 71 20.58 -9.19 15.23
N TRP A 72 21.16 -10.31 14.81
CA TRP A 72 22.42 -10.84 15.36
C TRP A 72 23.34 -11.43 14.28
N GLY A 73 24.61 -11.64 14.63
CA GLY A 73 25.57 -12.20 13.68
C GLY A 73 25.90 -11.23 12.53
N VAL A 74 26.14 -9.96 12.87
CA VAL A 74 26.47 -8.86 11.93
C VAL A 74 27.94 -8.41 12.01
N PRO A 75 28.97 -9.30 11.96
CA PRO A 75 30.37 -8.86 11.98
C PRO A 75 30.73 -8.15 10.66
N LYS A 76 31.71 -7.22 10.69
CA LYS A 76 32.13 -6.47 9.49
C LYS A 76 32.48 -7.33 8.26
N THR A 77 32.85 -8.59 8.47
CA THR A 77 33.32 -9.51 7.43
C THR A 77 32.26 -9.94 6.44
N ILE A 78 30.97 -9.97 6.83
CA ILE A 78 29.87 -10.33 5.92
C ILE A 78 29.50 -9.22 4.92
N PHE A 79 29.95 -7.99 5.17
CA PHE A 79 29.62 -6.82 4.36
C PHE A 79 30.76 -6.41 3.42
N MET A 80 30.36 -5.86 2.28
CA MET A 80 31.19 -5.06 1.37
C MET A 80 30.42 -3.79 0.99
N LYS A 81 31.11 -2.75 0.54
CA LYS A 81 30.43 -1.58 -0.04
C LYS A 81 29.77 -1.93 -1.38
N LYS A 82 28.59 -1.36 -1.63
CA LYS A 82 27.82 -1.58 -2.87
C LYS A 82 28.43 -0.96 -4.13
N SER A 83 29.28 0.07 -3.98
CA SER A 83 29.81 0.87 -5.09
C SER A 83 31.11 0.36 -5.70
N ASP A 84 31.99 -0.26 -4.89
CA ASP A 84 33.36 -0.63 -5.25
C ASP A 84 33.73 -2.06 -4.79
N HIS A 85 32.77 -2.78 -4.18
CA HIS A 85 32.90 -4.11 -3.57
C HIS A 85 34.04 -4.24 -2.55
N GLN A 86 34.52 -3.13 -1.97
CA GLN A 86 35.61 -3.14 -1.00
C GLN A 86 35.15 -3.54 0.40
N ASP A 87 36.10 -4.08 1.16
CA ASP A 87 35.93 -4.57 2.53
C ASP A 87 35.58 -3.44 3.52
N VAL A 88 34.75 -3.77 4.52
CA VAL A 88 34.26 -2.81 5.52
C VAL A 88 35.08 -2.88 6.80
N PHE A 89 35.28 -1.72 7.44
CA PHE A 89 35.90 -1.59 8.77
C PHE A 89 34.90 -1.02 9.78
N TYR A 90 35.07 -1.38 11.06
CA TYR A 90 34.28 -0.80 12.14
C TYR A 90 34.67 0.67 12.39
N PRO A 91 33.75 1.50 12.94
CA PRO A 91 32.33 1.22 13.10
C PRO A 91 31.57 1.39 11.77
N PHE A 92 30.45 0.69 11.63
CA PHE A 92 29.45 0.93 10.57
C PHE A 92 28.06 0.98 11.20
N THR A 93 27.04 1.42 10.47
CA THR A 93 25.66 1.49 10.99
C THR A 93 24.74 0.47 10.32
N ILE A 94 23.82 -0.07 11.12
CA ILE A 94 22.63 -0.78 10.67
C ILE A 94 21.44 0.17 10.80
N LYS A 95 20.58 0.19 9.79
CA LYS A 95 19.32 0.93 9.76
C LYS A 95 18.15 -0.04 9.63
N LEU A 96 17.18 0.08 10.52
CA LEU A 96 15.99 -0.78 10.62
C LEU A 96 14.72 0.05 10.44
N ILE A 97 13.78 -0.46 9.63
CA ILE A 97 12.38 -0.05 9.63
C ILE A 97 11.53 -1.29 9.94
N GLU A 98 10.58 -1.14 10.85
CA GLU A 98 9.64 -2.17 11.28
C GLU A 98 8.23 -1.80 10.81
N ALA A 99 7.55 -2.70 10.08
CA ALA A 99 6.15 -2.55 9.66
C ALA A 99 5.37 -3.82 10.00
N TYR A 100 4.66 -3.78 11.12
CA TYR A 100 4.02 -4.95 11.72
C TYR A 100 2.50 -4.97 11.58
N SER A 101 1.90 -3.82 11.28
CA SER A 101 0.47 -3.66 11.01
C SER A 101 0.21 -3.27 9.56
N ILE A 102 -0.99 -3.56 9.05
CA ILE A 102 -1.45 -3.17 7.71
C ILE A 102 -1.26 -1.66 7.44
N LYS A 103 -1.49 -0.82 8.46
CA LYS A 103 -1.23 0.63 8.40
C LYS A 103 0.22 0.93 8.05
N GLU A 104 1.16 0.30 8.74
CA GLU A 104 2.58 0.54 8.54
C GLU A 104 3.05 -0.04 7.19
N MET A 105 2.54 -1.21 6.81
CA MET A 105 2.81 -1.83 5.50
C MET A 105 2.33 -0.92 4.35
N ILE A 106 1.16 -0.29 4.48
CA ILE A 106 0.69 0.76 3.56
C ILE A 106 1.71 1.92 3.48
N PHE A 107 2.22 2.41 4.62
CA PHE A 107 3.26 3.47 4.66
C PHE A 107 4.65 3.02 4.20
N ALA A 108 4.98 1.71 4.24
CA ALA A 108 6.17 1.14 3.62
C ALA A 108 6.12 1.18 2.08
N LYS A 109 4.92 1.35 1.50
CA LYS A 109 4.66 1.46 0.05
C LYS A 109 5.13 0.23 -0.76
N LEU A 110 5.17 -0.97 -0.17
CA LEU A 110 5.64 -2.21 -0.81
C LEU A 110 4.57 -3.32 -0.91
N PRO A 111 3.47 -3.12 -1.69
CA PRO A 111 2.34 -4.05 -1.81
C PRO A 111 2.71 -5.54 -1.86
N ASN A 112 1.99 -6.37 -1.10
CA ASN A 112 2.33 -7.79 -0.87
C ASN A 112 1.95 -8.69 -2.05
N LYS A 113 2.60 -8.49 -3.19
CA LYS A 113 2.48 -9.31 -4.39
C LYS A 113 3.81 -9.94 -4.76
N SER A 114 3.77 -11.11 -5.39
CA SER A 114 4.88 -11.66 -6.17
C SER A 114 4.39 -11.83 -7.60
N GLY A 115 4.85 -10.96 -8.50
CA GLY A 115 4.31 -10.77 -9.84
C GLY A 115 2.84 -10.33 -9.81
N SER A 116 1.93 -11.27 -10.09
CA SER A 116 0.47 -11.07 -10.08
C SER A 116 -0.24 -11.72 -8.89
N ALA A 117 0.45 -12.54 -8.08
CA ALA A 117 -0.17 -13.27 -6.98
C ALA A 117 0.01 -12.54 -5.64
N VAL A 118 -1.08 -12.42 -4.87
CA VAL A 118 -1.07 -11.88 -3.50
C VAL A 118 -0.32 -12.84 -2.57
N LEU A 119 0.52 -12.32 -1.67
CA LEU A 119 1.19 -13.08 -0.62
C LEU A 119 0.40 -13.03 0.70
N GLN A 120 0.50 -14.10 1.49
CA GLN A 120 0.25 -14.05 2.93
C GLN A 120 1.56 -13.69 3.63
N THR A 121 1.55 -12.75 4.59
CA THR A 121 2.76 -12.27 5.27
C THR A 121 2.58 -12.16 6.79
N GLY A 122 3.68 -12.31 7.53
CA GLY A 122 3.73 -11.99 8.96
C GLY A 122 3.98 -10.51 9.26
N CYS A 123 4.81 -9.82 8.47
CA CYS A 123 5.24 -8.43 8.64
C CYS A 123 6.14 -8.00 7.46
N GLU A 124 6.49 -6.72 7.38
CA GLU A 124 7.54 -6.21 6.49
C GLU A 124 8.68 -5.58 7.30
N LEU A 125 9.93 -5.95 7.00
CA LEU A 125 11.11 -5.40 7.65
C LEU A 125 12.10 -4.87 6.61
N LYS A 126 12.69 -3.71 6.87
CA LYS A 126 13.79 -3.17 6.07
C LYS A 126 15.06 -3.14 6.91
N ILE A 127 16.12 -3.81 6.46
CA ILE A 127 17.45 -3.67 7.05
C ILE A 127 18.44 -3.25 5.98
N THR A 128 19.02 -2.06 6.15
CA THR A 128 20.14 -1.58 5.34
C THR A 128 21.37 -1.35 6.21
N ALA A 129 22.55 -1.38 5.60
CA ALA A 129 23.83 -1.23 6.29
C ALA A 129 24.64 -0.13 5.59
N TRP A 130 25.38 0.68 6.35
CA TRP A 130 26.06 1.87 5.82
C TRP A 130 27.43 2.09 6.49
N LYS A 131 28.44 2.46 5.70
CA LYS A 131 29.69 3.03 6.21
C LYS A 131 29.79 4.47 5.75
N ASP A 132 29.61 5.40 6.68
CA ASP A 132 29.54 6.84 6.42
C ASP A 132 28.40 7.14 5.43
N THR A 133 28.71 7.49 4.17
CA THR A 133 27.73 7.69 3.09
C THR A 133 27.63 6.51 2.10
N ALA A 134 28.45 5.47 2.26
CA ALA A 134 28.45 4.31 1.37
C ALA A 134 27.47 3.22 1.84
N GLU A 135 26.49 2.88 1.01
CA GLU A 135 25.60 1.73 1.22
C GLU A 135 26.42 0.43 1.21
N LEU A 136 26.10 -0.47 2.13
CA LEU A 136 26.73 -1.79 2.27
C LEU A 136 25.76 -2.90 1.88
N VAL A 137 26.31 -3.90 1.23
CA VAL A 137 25.64 -5.13 0.80
C VAL A 137 26.32 -6.32 1.44
N LEU A 138 25.58 -7.40 1.58
CA LEU A 138 26.15 -8.69 1.98
C LEU A 138 27.02 -9.25 0.86
N LYS A 139 28.03 -10.02 1.24
CA LYS A 139 28.80 -10.88 0.33
C LYS A 139 28.01 -12.16 0.04
N GLN A 140 28.26 -12.76 -1.11
CA GLN A 140 27.63 -14.01 -1.52
C GLN A 140 27.78 -15.11 -0.46
N ASN A 141 26.72 -15.91 -0.23
CA ASN A 141 26.67 -16.98 0.76
C ASN A 141 26.92 -16.52 2.22
N ASN A 142 26.84 -15.23 2.49
CA ASN A 142 26.88 -14.65 3.83
C ASN A 142 25.51 -14.07 4.20
N GLY A 143 25.29 -13.88 5.50
CA GLY A 143 24.02 -13.36 6.00
C GLY A 143 24.01 -13.28 7.51
N TYR A 144 23.09 -12.48 8.03
CA TYR A 144 22.83 -12.30 9.47
C TYR A 144 21.52 -12.97 9.87
N GLY A 145 21.30 -13.12 11.17
CA GLY A 145 20.05 -13.62 11.73
C GLY A 145 19.10 -12.48 12.07
N VAL A 146 17.80 -12.70 11.82
CA VAL A 146 16.71 -11.80 12.23
C VAL A 146 15.63 -12.61 12.94
N LEU A 147 15.05 -12.06 14.01
CA LEU A 147 13.81 -12.53 14.61
C LEU A 147 12.78 -11.41 14.45
N ALA A 148 11.79 -11.62 13.60
CA ALA A 148 10.61 -10.77 13.53
C ALA A 148 9.61 -11.23 14.59
N ASP A 149 9.53 -10.53 15.72
CA ASP A 149 8.62 -10.84 16.83
C ASP A 149 7.16 -10.58 16.40
N VAL A 150 6.31 -11.62 16.30
CA VAL A 150 4.87 -11.49 15.99
C VAL A 150 4.03 -12.41 16.87
N ASP A 151 2.84 -11.92 17.25
CA ASP A 151 1.87 -12.69 18.05
C ASP A 151 1.14 -13.77 17.23
N THR A 152 0.95 -13.57 15.91
CA THR A 152 0.30 -14.54 15.02
C THR A 152 1.31 -15.16 14.05
N VAL A 153 1.69 -16.42 14.29
CA VAL A 153 2.66 -17.16 13.49
C VAL A 153 1.95 -18.12 12.52
N PHE A 154 1.90 -17.74 11.24
CA PHE A 154 1.45 -18.62 10.16
C PHE A 154 2.52 -19.68 9.82
N THR A 155 2.09 -20.88 9.44
CA THR A 155 2.99 -21.99 9.10
C THR A 155 3.39 -22.02 7.64
N GLY A 156 4.59 -22.55 7.33
CA GLY A 156 5.06 -22.73 5.95
C GLY A 156 5.46 -21.45 5.23
N MET A 157 5.95 -20.44 5.96
CA MET A 157 6.52 -19.22 5.39
C MET A 157 7.93 -19.47 4.82
N ASN A 158 8.36 -18.60 3.90
CA ASN A 158 9.73 -18.47 3.43
C ASN A 158 10.16 -17.00 3.61
N VAL A 159 11.47 -16.71 3.50
CA VAL A 159 11.93 -15.33 3.38
C VAL A 159 11.63 -14.86 1.95
N PHE A 160 10.71 -13.92 1.78
CA PHE A 160 10.57 -13.15 0.55
C PHE A 160 11.40 -11.88 0.66
N TYR A 161 12.13 -11.54 -0.39
CA TYR A 161 12.90 -10.32 -0.50
C TYR A 161 12.16 -9.32 -1.39
N GLY A 162 12.03 -8.09 -0.92
CA GLY A 162 11.46 -6.99 -1.69
C GLY A 162 12.51 -6.36 -2.60
N PHE A 163 12.10 -5.96 -3.81
CA PHE A 163 12.97 -5.31 -4.78
C PHE A 163 12.21 -4.31 -5.67
N THR A 164 12.98 -3.38 -6.23
CA THR A 164 12.49 -2.34 -7.16
C THR A 164 13.00 -2.62 -8.57
N ALA A 165 12.23 -3.37 -9.36
CA ALA A 165 12.53 -3.60 -10.78
C ALA A 165 12.04 -2.40 -11.59
N GLY A 166 12.90 -1.39 -11.75
CA GLY A 166 12.52 -0.11 -12.36
C GLY A 166 11.49 0.62 -11.50
N SER A 167 10.29 0.86 -12.04
CA SER A 167 9.18 1.53 -11.35
C SER A 167 8.25 0.58 -10.58
N THR A 168 8.50 -0.73 -10.59
CA THR A 168 7.60 -1.72 -9.95
C THR A 168 8.23 -2.32 -8.70
N ASN A 169 7.53 -2.15 -7.57
CA ASN A 169 7.80 -2.87 -6.33
C ASN A 169 7.25 -4.30 -6.45
N ASP A 170 8.07 -5.30 -6.13
CA ASP A 170 7.73 -6.71 -6.22
C ASP A 170 8.50 -7.52 -5.16
N TRP A 171 8.07 -8.77 -4.92
CA TRP A 171 8.64 -9.67 -3.91
C TRP A 171 9.01 -11.03 -4.49
N ASN A 172 10.13 -11.64 -4.09
CA ASN A 172 10.46 -13.01 -4.47
C ASN A 172 11.15 -13.79 -3.35
N SER A 173 10.82 -15.08 -3.19
CA SER A 173 11.49 -15.99 -2.27
C SER A 173 12.81 -16.54 -2.80
N ASP A 174 12.99 -16.56 -4.13
CA ASP A 174 14.32 -16.75 -4.72
C ASP A 174 15.03 -15.40 -4.84
N VAL A 175 16.08 -15.23 -4.04
CA VAL A 175 16.86 -14.00 -3.98
C VAL A 175 17.59 -13.71 -5.29
N VAL A 176 17.91 -14.71 -6.13
CA VAL A 176 18.59 -14.48 -7.42
C VAL A 176 17.64 -14.03 -8.54
N GLN A 177 16.32 -14.08 -8.31
CA GLN A 177 15.31 -13.49 -9.19
C GLN A 177 14.96 -12.04 -8.79
N CYS A 178 15.50 -11.54 -7.67
CA CYS A 178 15.36 -10.13 -7.31
C CYS A 178 16.23 -9.28 -8.22
N GLY A 179 15.63 -8.41 -9.03
CA GLY A 179 16.33 -7.65 -10.08
C GLY A 179 17.39 -6.64 -9.62
N ASP A 180 17.59 -6.51 -8.30
CA ASP A 180 18.59 -5.67 -7.63
C ASP A 180 19.65 -6.50 -6.85
N TYR A 181 19.63 -7.83 -6.95
CA TYR A 181 20.62 -8.70 -6.29
C TYR A 181 21.90 -8.85 -7.10
N LEU A 182 23.05 -8.92 -6.41
CA LEU A 182 24.38 -8.82 -7.03
C LEU A 182 25.00 -10.16 -7.44
N PHE A 183 24.38 -11.30 -7.08
CA PHE A 183 24.98 -12.62 -7.24
C PHE A 183 24.05 -13.64 -7.91
N THR A 184 24.65 -14.62 -8.59
CA THR A 184 23.94 -15.65 -9.37
C THR A 184 23.62 -16.92 -8.58
N ASN A 185 24.06 -17.02 -7.32
CA ASN A 185 23.60 -18.02 -6.36
C ASN A 185 23.65 -17.45 -4.94
N ASP A 186 22.74 -17.91 -4.09
CA ASP A 186 22.91 -17.97 -2.64
C ASP A 186 22.17 -19.21 -2.12
N VAL A 187 22.74 -19.88 -1.11
CA VAL A 187 22.16 -21.11 -0.53
C VAL A 187 21.96 -21.03 0.99
N VAL A 188 22.12 -19.86 1.61
CA VAL A 188 22.08 -19.71 3.07
C VAL A 188 20.85 -18.96 3.60
N THR A 189 19.90 -18.58 2.72
CA THR A 189 18.60 -18.05 3.12
C THR A 189 17.75 -19.13 3.80
N SER A 190 17.10 -18.81 4.93
CA SER A 190 16.24 -19.76 5.65
C SER A 190 15.24 -19.07 6.57
N LEU A 191 14.19 -19.79 6.95
CA LEU A 191 13.17 -19.36 7.92
C LEU A 191 12.80 -20.55 8.82
N VAL A 192 12.66 -20.27 10.12
CA VAL A 192 12.13 -21.18 11.14
C VAL A 192 11.07 -20.42 11.93
N ASN A 193 9.91 -21.04 12.16
CA ASN A 193 8.89 -20.50 13.06
C ASN A 193 9.35 -20.68 14.52
N GLU A 194 9.33 -19.61 15.31
CA GLU A 194 9.49 -19.66 16.76
C GLU A 194 8.09 -19.67 17.43
N SER A 195 8.03 -19.79 18.77
CA SER A 195 6.74 -19.74 19.51
C SER A 195 6.05 -18.37 19.43
N ARG A 196 6.83 -17.31 19.24
CA ARG A 196 6.40 -15.95 18.94
C ARG A 196 7.41 -15.39 17.92
N GLY A 197 6.94 -15.13 16.71
CA GLY A 197 7.78 -14.62 15.62
C GLY A 197 8.42 -15.61 14.65
N TYR A 198 9.18 -15.05 13.71
CA TYR A 198 9.89 -15.76 12.64
C TYR A 198 11.39 -15.53 12.72
N LYS A 199 12.15 -16.62 12.84
CA LYS A 199 13.60 -16.62 12.85
C LYS A 199 14.15 -16.88 11.47
N MET A 200 14.73 -15.86 10.87
CA MET A 200 15.17 -15.83 9.48
C MET A 200 16.69 -15.69 9.39
N ARG A 201 17.27 -16.22 8.31
CA ARG A 201 18.63 -15.91 7.88
C ARG A 201 18.56 -15.09 6.60
N ILE A 202 19.02 -13.85 6.68
CA ILE A 202 18.83 -12.81 5.65
C ILE A 202 20.13 -12.66 4.85
N VAL A 203 20.04 -12.82 3.53
CA VAL A 203 21.20 -12.86 2.60
C VAL A 203 21.27 -11.66 1.65
N LYS A 204 20.26 -10.79 1.68
CA LYS A 204 20.18 -9.54 0.91
C LYS A 204 19.72 -8.41 1.84
N THR A 205 20.39 -7.25 1.78
CA THR A 205 19.95 -6.01 2.44
C THR A 205 18.83 -5.34 1.65
N GLY A 206 18.02 -4.53 2.33
CA GLY A 206 16.79 -3.94 1.81
C GLY A 206 15.55 -4.46 2.53
N TRP A 207 14.44 -4.58 1.81
CA TRP A 207 13.19 -5.15 2.33
C TRP A 207 13.19 -6.67 2.30
N PHE A 208 12.67 -7.30 3.35
CA PHE A 208 12.38 -8.72 3.42
C PHE A 208 11.17 -8.99 4.33
N SER A 209 10.57 -10.17 4.18
CA SER A 209 9.30 -10.52 4.81
C SER A 209 9.15 -12.03 5.00
N PRO A 210 8.68 -12.52 6.17
CA PRO A 210 8.25 -13.90 6.34
C PRO A 210 6.90 -14.08 5.64
N ALA A 211 6.87 -14.67 4.45
CA ALA A 211 5.70 -14.72 3.58
C ALA A 211 5.57 -16.03 2.78
N LYS A 212 4.40 -16.25 2.17
CA LYS A 212 4.14 -17.37 1.24
C LYS A 212 2.99 -17.05 0.28
N PHE A 213 2.88 -17.84 -0.78
CA PHE A 213 1.65 -17.88 -1.58
C PHE A 213 0.51 -18.54 -0.76
N PRO A 214 -0.68 -17.92 -0.67
CA PRO A 214 -1.83 -18.52 -0.02
C PRO A 214 -2.39 -19.68 -0.87
N SER A 215 -3.00 -20.67 -0.22
CA SER A 215 -3.75 -21.70 -0.92
C SER A 215 -5.05 -21.11 -1.46
N ILE A 216 -5.25 -21.15 -2.79
CA ILE A 216 -6.43 -20.61 -3.46
C ILE A 216 -7.21 -21.71 -4.19
N SER A 217 -8.53 -21.63 -4.14
CA SER A 217 -9.46 -22.52 -4.87
C SER A 217 -9.91 -21.95 -6.22
N GLY A 218 -9.63 -20.67 -6.48
CA GLY A 218 -9.98 -19.95 -7.69
C GLY A 218 -9.59 -18.47 -7.59
N THR A 219 -9.75 -17.73 -8.68
CA THR A 219 -9.41 -16.30 -8.76
C THR A 219 -10.64 -15.45 -9.08
N GLY A 220 -10.72 -14.29 -8.42
CA GLY A 220 -11.74 -13.26 -8.63
C GLY A 220 -11.16 -11.96 -9.17
N SER A 221 -12.04 -10.98 -9.34
CA SER A 221 -11.69 -9.60 -9.74
C SER A 221 -12.54 -8.58 -8.98
N VAL A 222 -12.02 -7.36 -8.89
CA VAL A 222 -12.72 -6.19 -8.35
C VAL A 222 -12.56 -5.02 -9.32
N THR A 223 -13.68 -4.46 -9.77
CA THR A 223 -13.77 -3.22 -10.54
C THR A 223 -14.31 -2.11 -9.65
N PHE A 224 -13.71 -0.93 -9.77
CA PHE A 224 -14.03 0.26 -8.99
C PHE A 224 -14.64 1.35 -9.87
N THR A 225 -15.62 2.06 -9.32
CA THR A 225 -16.07 3.36 -9.85
C THR A 225 -15.95 4.40 -8.74
N ALA A 226 -15.70 5.66 -9.12
CA ALA A 226 -15.61 6.77 -8.19
C ALA A 226 -16.20 8.04 -8.83
N GLU A 227 -16.80 8.87 -7.99
CA GLU A 227 -17.31 10.21 -8.34
C GLU A 227 -16.20 11.24 -8.09
N GLY A 228 -16.32 12.43 -8.70
CA GLY A 228 -15.23 13.42 -8.77
C GLY A 228 -14.43 13.46 -10.07
N THR A 229 -13.36 14.26 -10.05
CA THR A 229 -12.39 14.48 -11.14
C THR A 229 -10.98 14.12 -10.67
N ASN A 230 -10.13 13.60 -11.57
CA ASN A 230 -8.81 13.01 -11.25
C ASN A 230 -8.91 11.75 -10.36
N THR A 231 -9.86 10.85 -10.62
CA THR A 231 -10.11 9.66 -9.79
C THR A 231 -8.95 8.65 -9.80
N GLU A 232 -8.01 8.78 -10.73
CA GLU A 232 -6.72 8.09 -10.75
C GLU A 232 -5.74 8.52 -9.63
N LEU A 233 -6.01 9.64 -8.96
CA LEU A 233 -5.27 10.12 -7.78
C LEU A 233 -5.87 9.63 -6.44
N ILE A 234 -6.89 8.77 -6.49
CA ILE A 234 -7.42 8.07 -5.30
C ILE A 234 -6.54 6.84 -5.02
N ASP A 235 -5.92 6.79 -3.85
CA ASP A 235 -5.16 5.62 -3.39
C ASP A 235 -6.13 4.58 -2.84
N ILE A 236 -6.38 3.53 -3.63
CA ILE A 236 -7.28 2.42 -3.28
C ILE A 236 -6.45 1.20 -2.86
N TYR A 237 -6.78 0.64 -1.70
CA TYR A 237 -6.17 -0.55 -1.13
C TYR A 237 -7.21 -1.66 -0.93
N ILE A 238 -6.78 -2.90 -1.16
CA ILE A 238 -7.51 -4.10 -0.77
C ILE A 238 -6.67 -4.82 0.31
N VAL A 239 -7.24 -4.90 1.51
CA VAL A 239 -6.65 -5.56 2.68
C VAL A 239 -7.28 -6.94 2.85
N PHE A 240 -6.46 -7.99 2.92
CA PHE A 240 -6.89 -9.38 3.05
C PHE A 240 -6.81 -9.84 4.50
N LYS A 241 -7.95 -9.85 5.21
CA LYS A 241 -8.01 -10.06 6.67
C LYS A 241 -7.34 -11.36 7.11
N ASN A 242 -7.57 -12.45 6.38
CA ASN A 242 -7.01 -13.77 6.68
C ASN A 242 -5.52 -13.93 6.30
N LEU A 243 -5.00 -13.02 5.47
CA LEU A 243 -3.65 -13.12 4.90
C LEU A 243 -2.67 -12.12 5.53
N HIS A 244 -3.15 -11.23 6.40
CA HIS A 244 -2.41 -10.10 6.98
C HIS A 244 -1.57 -9.38 5.91
N SER A 245 -2.25 -8.93 4.86
CA SER A 245 -1.64 -8.56 3.59
C SER A 245 -2.47 -7.50 2.87
N TYR A 246 -1.83 -6.63 2.10
CA TYR A 246 -2.49 -5.60 1.31
C TYR A 246 -1.95 -5.51 -0.11
N ILE A 247 -2.80 -5.03 -1.02
CA ILE A 247 -2.38 -4.54 -2.34
C ILE A 247 -2.92 -3.14 -2.59
N LYS A 248 -2.14 -2.31 -3.29
CA LYS A 248 -2.63 -1.07 -3.92
C LYS A 248 -3.21 -1.42 -5.30
N VAL A 249 -4.39 -0.91 -5.59
CA VAL A 249 -5.05 -1.04 -6.91
C VAL A 249 -4.47 0.00 -7.88
N SER A 250 -4.43 -0.35 -9.16
CA SER A 250 -4.10 0.58 -10.25
C SER A 250 -5.22 0.56 -11.29
N ASN A 251 -5.46 1.68 -11.98
CA ASN A 251 -6.41 1.79 -13.09
C ASN A 251 -7.85 1.31 -12.75
N LEU A 252 -8.28 1.49 -11.49
CA LEU A 252 -9.63 1.16 -10.99
C LEU A 252 -10.08 -0.30 -11.22
N THR A 253 -9.17 -1.26 -11.48
CA THR A 253 -9.53 -2.67 -11.63
C THR A 253 -8.37 -3.59 -11.25
N VAL A 254 -8.67 -4.68 -10.56
CA VAL A 254 -7.69 -5.72 -10.23
C VAL A 254 -8.26 -7.12 -10.48
N ASN A 255 -7.39 -8.03 -10.93
CA ASN A 255 -7.72 -9.40 -11.32
C ASN A 255 -6.79 -10.38 -10.60
N GLY A 256 -7.15 -11.67 -10.55
CA GLY A 256 -6.31 -12.71 -9.97
C GLY A 256 -6.39 -12.80 -8.44
N LEU A 257 -7.35 -12.12 -7.82
CA LEU A 257 -7.47 -12.10 -6.35
C LEU A 257 -7.90 -13.48 -5.81
N PRO A 258 -7.39 -13.94 -4.67
CA PRO A 258 -7.86 -15.16 -4.00
C PRO A 258 -9.38 -15.16 -3.77
N MET A 259 -10.13 -16.02 -4.49
CA MET A 259 -11.59 -16.07 -4.40
C MET A 259 -12.05 -16.51 -3.00
N GLY A 260 -13.15 -15.92 -2.53
CA GLY A 260 -13.74 -16.24 -1.22
C GLY A 260 -13.02 -15.63 -0.02
N GLN A 261 -11.92 -14.88 -0.20
CA GLN A 261 -11.29 -14.20 0.92
C GLN A 261 -12.13 -12.99 1.39
N PRO A 262 -12.30 -12.81 2.71
CA PRO A 262 -12.83 -11.56 3.27
C PRO A 262 -11.78 -10.46 3.13
N ILE A 263 -12.22 -9.32 2.62
CA ILE A 263 -11.38 -8.15 2.36
C ILE A 263 -12.00 -6.90 2.97
N THR A 264 -11.16 -5.96 3.39
CA THR A 264 -11.56 -4.55 3.56
C THR A 264 -11.03 -3.78 2.36
N ILE A 265 -11.92 -3.03 1.72
CA ILE A 265 -11.55 -2.03 0.73
C ILE A 265 -11.42 -0.71 1.47
N PHE A 266 -10.25 -0.10 1.35
CA PHE A 266 -9.95 1.21 1.93
C PHE A 266 -9.44 2.14 0.83
N ALA A 267 -10.04 3.31 0.66
CA ALA A 267 -9.58 4.30 -0.30
C ALA A 267 -9.35 5.66 0.38
N ILE A 268 -8.32 6.38 -0.07
CA ILE A 268 -7.97 7.72 0.38
C ILE A 268 -7.95 8.65 -0.84
N GLY A 269 -8.56 9.83 -0.73
CA GLY A 269 -8.42 10.92 -1.67
C GLY A 269 -7.99 12.19 -0.95
N ASN A 270 -7.31 13.09 -1.67
CA ASN A 270 -6.97 14.43 -1.18
C ASN A 270 -7.53 15.48 -2.14
N SER A 271 -7.79 16.69 -1.66
CA SER A 271 -8.16 17.85 -2.50
C SER A 271 -7.48 19.12 -1.99
N ALA A 272 -7.74 20.26 -2.66
CA ALA A 272 -7.23 21.56 -2.23
C ALA A 272 -7.77 22.03 -0.86
N THR A 273 -8.81 21.40 -0.30
CA THR A 273 -9.44 21.83 0.97
C THR A 273 -9.67 20.73 1.99
N SER A 274 -9.73 19.47 1.56
CA SER A 274 -10.28 18.36 2.36
C SER A 274 -9.63 17.03 1.99
N MET A 275 -9.44 16.14 2.97
CA MET A 275 -9.25 14.72 2.66
C MET A 275 -10.61 14.03 2.49
N TYR A 276 -10.58 12.89 1.79
CA TYR A 276 -11.71 12.02 1.55
C TYR A 276 -11.31 10.57 1.83
N SER A 277 -12.27 9.75 2.24
CA SER A 277 -12.02 8.33 2.51
C SER A 277 -13.23 7.45 2.27
N PHE A 278 -12.98 6.17 2.04
CA PHE A 278 -13.98 5.11 1.99
C PHE A 278 -13.42 3.88 2.70
N LYS A 279 -14.24 3.21 3.52
CA LYS A 279 -13.89 1.95 4.20
C LYS A 279 -15.09 1.02 4.24
N GLN A 280 -15.00 -0.13 3.56
CA GLN A 280 -16.08 -1.13 3.58
C GLN A 280 -15.55 -2.56 3.41
N ASP A 281 -16.20 -3.50 4.09
CA ASP A 281 -15.91 -4.93 4.01
C ASP A 281 -16.66 -5.62 2.87
N TYR A 282 -15.97 -6.55 2.20
CA TYR A 282 -16.49 -7.39 1.12
C TYR A 282 -15.90 -8.81 1.19
N VAL A 283 -16.35 -9.69 0.28
CA VAL A 283 -15.73 -10.99 0.00
C VAL A 283 -15.38 -11.03 -1.48
N VAL A 284 -14.18 -11.51 -1.83
CA VAL A 284 -13.74 -11.62 -3.22
C VAL A 284 -14.63 -12.60 -3.99
N SER A 285 -15.34 -12.10 -5.01
CA SER A 285 -16.13 -12.90 -5.94
C SER A 285 -15.53 -12.89 -7.35
N SER A 286 -16.17 -13.58 -8.30
CA SER A 286 -15.72 -13.64 -9.70
C SER A 286 -15.63 -12.28 -10.41
N ASN A 287 -16.43 -11.31 -9.99
CA ASN A 287 -16.60 -10.01 -10.65
C ASN A 287 -17.26 -8.99 -9.69
N LEU A 288 -16.59 -8.68 -8.58
CA LEU A 288 -17.09 -7.70 -7.62
C LEU A 288 -17.03 -6.29 -8.23
N SER A 289 -18.12 -5.52 -8.10
CA SER A 289 -18.16 -4.11 -8.51
C SER A 289 -18.38 -3.23 -7.28
N VAL A 290 -17.60 -2.15 -7.14
CA VAL A 290 -17.58 -1.30 -5.95
C VAL A 290 -17.58 0.17 -6.36
N THR A 291 -18.68 0.87 -6.03
CA THR A 291 -18.72 2.33 -6.08
C THR A 291 -18.09 2.90 -4.82
N LEU A 292 -17.03 3.69 -4.97
CA LEU A 292 -16.36 4.40 -3.89
C LEU A 292 -17.13 5.67 -3.55
N SER A 293 -18.15 5.53 -2.69
CA SER A 293 -18.90 6.66 -2.11
C SER A 293 -18.06 7.41 -1.08
N MET A 294 -17.01 8.10 -1.55
CA MET A 294 -16.00 8.79 -0.74
C MET A 294 -16.64 9.84 0.19
N GLN A 295 -16.36 9.75 1.48
CA GLN A 295 -16.81 10.69 2.50
C GLN A 295 -15.68 11.65 2.88
N THR A 296 -16.00 12.94 3.08
CA THR A 296 -15.06 13.94 3.62
C THR A 296 -14.54 13.50 4.99
N ALA A 297 -13.23 13.63 5.22
CA ALA A 297 -12.57 13.26 6.47
C ALA A 297 -11.41 14.22 6.80
N THR A 298 -11.02 14.27 8.07
CA THR A 298 -9.73 14.83 8.51
C THR A 298 -8.61 13.79 8.41
N GLN A 299 -7.36 14.26 8.35
CA GLN A 299 -6.17 13.40 8.39
C GLN A 299 -6.16 12.47 9.62
N THR A 300 -6.62 12.96 10.78
CA THR A 300 -6.75 12.16 12.00
C THR A 300 -7.76 11.02 11.85
N GLU A 301 -8.90 11.25 11.19
CA GLU A 301 -9.91 10.21 10.95
C GLU A 301 -9.41 9.18 9.94
N VAL A 302 -8.70 9.60 8.88
CA VAL A 302 -8.02 8.69 7.93
C VAL A 302 -7.00 7.82 8.65
N LEU A 303 -6.18 8.39 9.54
CA LEU A 303 -5.20 7.65 10.34
C LEU A 303 -5.85 6.69 11.34
N ASN A 304 -7.00 7.05 11.93
CA ASN A 304 -7.77 6.14 12.80
C ASN A 304 -8.41 4.99 12.00
N MET A 305 -8.90 5.25 10.79
CA MET A 305 -9.42 4.21 9.89
C MET A 305 -8.34 3.27 9.37
N LEU A 306 -7.13 3.77 9.08
CA LEU A 306 -5.94 2.94 8.80
C LEU A 306 -5.55 2.06 9.99
N SER A 307 -5.62 2.60 11.21
CA SER A 307 -5.24 1.90 12.46
C SER A 307 -6.23 0.80 12.89
N THR A 308 -7.23 0.50 12.05
CA THR A 308 -8.28 -0.51 12.30
C THR A 308 -8.53 -1.40 11.07
N LEU A 309 -7.53 -1.55 10.20
CA LEU A 309 -7.53 -2.45 9.02
C LEU A 309 -7.00 -3.85 9.37
#